data_AF-A0A2S9F9T4-F1
#
_entry.id   AF-A0A2S9F9T4-F1
#
_cell.length_a   1.000
_cell.length_b   1.000
_cell.length_c   1.000
_cell.angle_alpha   90.00
_cell.angle_beta   90.00
_cell.angle_gamma   90.00
#
_symmetry.space_group_name_H-M   'P 1'
#
loop_
_entity.id
_entity.type
_entity.pdbx_description
1 polymer ?
#
loop_
_entity_poly.entity_id
_entity_poly.type
_entity_poly.pdbx_seq_one_letter_code
_entity_poly.pdbx_strand_id
1 'polypeptide(L)'
;LGLGGWASVHLFGFPALDITAPLFAFLFLVALGVDYTIFLVTRAREETPDHGTTDGIVRAVSATGAVISSAGIVLAAVFCVLGVLPLIALTQVGIIVGLGILLDTFLVRTVIIPALFTLIGPKIWWPALRDNYGSEDGEPGGRHRAGAAHGP
;
A
#
# COMPACT_ATOMS: atom_id res chain seq x y z
N LEU A 1 29.43 23.11 -8.30
CA LEU A 1 29.42 22.19 -9.47
C LEU A 1 30.74 21.41 -9.63
N GLY A 2 31.92 21.99 -9.41
CA GLY A 2 33.21 21.28 -9.59
C GLY A 2 33.50 20.15 -8.58
N LEU A 3 33.34 20.41 -7.28
CA LEU A 3 33.65 19.41 -6.22
C LEU A 3 32.68 18.20 -6.23
N GLY A 4 31.40 18.45 -6.52
CA GLY A 4 30.41 17.38 -6.66
C GLY A 4 30.65 16.50 -7.88
N GLY A 5 31.12 17.08 -9.00
CA GLY A 5 31.53 16.32 -10.18
C GLY A 5 32.78 15.47 -9.92
N TRP A 6 33.76 16.01 -9.21
CA TRP A 6 35.00 15.29 -8.87
C TRP A 6 34.74 14.08 -7.95
N ALA A 7 33.94 14.27 -6.89
CA ALA A 7 33.59 13.20 -5.96
C ALA A 7 32.77 12.08 -6.62
N SER A 8 31.86 12.44 -7.53
CA SER A 8 31.04 11.47 -8.26
C SER A 8 31.88 10.55 -9.16
N VAL A 9 32.88 11.11 -9.85
CA VAL A 9 33.78 10.36 -10.75
C VAL A 9 34.77 9.48 -9.98
N HIS A 10 35.31 9.96 -8.85
CA HIS A 10 36.36 9.23 -8.12
C HIS A 10 35.86 8.21 -7.09
N LEU A 11 34.66 8.38 -6.52
CA LEU A 11 34.19 7.49 -5.45
C LEU A 11 33.26 6.37 -5.94
N PHE A 12 32.50 6.58 -7.02
CA PHE A 12 31.42 5.67 -7.41
C PHE A 12 31.58 4.99 -8.78
N GLY A 13 32.47 5.45 -9.67
CA GLY A 13 32.72 4.80 -10.96
C GLY A 13 31.53 4.77 -11.94
N PHE A 14 30.41 5.41 -11.59
CA PHE A 14 29.27 5.60 -12.46
C PHE A 14 29.40 6.96 -13.16
N PRO A 15 29.26 7.03 -14.49
CA PRO A 15 29.03 8.31 -15.15
C PRO A 15 27.79 8.92 -14.52
N ALA A 16 27.83 10.24 -14.27
CA ALA A 16 26.76 11.00 -13.63
C ALA A 16 25.37 10.47 -14.01
N LEU A 17 24.47 10.34 -13.02
CA LEU A 17 23.08 9.94 -13.27
C LEU A 17 22.58 10.67 -14.52
N ASP A 18 22.09 9.90 -15.50
CA ASP A 18 21.48 10.51 -16.66
C ASP A 18 20.38 11.44 -16.14
N ILE A 19 20.32 12.68 -16.62
CA ILE A 19 19.40 13.69 -16.08
C ILE A 19 17.93 13.22 -16.18
N THR A 20 17.65 12.30 -17.10
CA THR A 20 16.34 11.69 -17.32
C THR A 20 16.09 10.44 -16.47
N ALA A 21 17.13 9.77 -15.96
CA ALA A 21 16.97 8.51 -15.21
C ALA A 21 16.22 8.70 -13.88
N PRO A 22 16.47 9.72 -13.04
CA PRO A 22 15.66 9.99 -11.86
C PRO A 22 14.21 10.36 -12.20
N LEU A 23 13.98 11.08 -13.31
CA LEU A 23 12.64 11.44 -13.77
C LEU A 23 11.85 10.19 -14.17
N PHE A 24 12.45 9.29 -14.96
CA PHE A 24 11.83 8.02 -15.32
C PHE A 24 11.63 7.11 -14.11
N ALA A 25 12.63 7.02 -13.23
CA ALA A 25 12.52 6.21 -12.02
C ALA A 25 11.38 6.71 -11.13
N PHE A 26 11.27 8.01 -10.91
CA PHE A 26 10.16 8.61 -10.17
C PHE A 26 8.81 8.35 -10.85
N LEU A 27 8.71 8.57 -12.17
CA LEU A 27 7.51 8.31 -12.94
C LEU A 27 7.06 6.85 -12.79
N PHE A 28 7.97 5.89 -12.97
CA PHE A 28 7.67 4.46 -12.85
C PHE A 28 7.32 4.08 -11.41
N LEU A 29 8.04 4.59 -10.40
CA LEU A 29 7.72 4.30 -9.00
C LEU A 29 6.35 4.81 -8.60
N VAL A 30 6.01 6.04 -8.98
CA VAL A 30 4.70 6.63 -8.67
C VAL A 30 3.60 5.93 -9.47
N ALA A 31 3.79 5.73 -10.77
CA ALA A 31 2.80 5.08 -11.61
C ALA A 31 2.48 3.67 -11.13
N LEU A 32 3.51 2.86 -10.83
CA LEU A 32 3.33 1.46 -10.44
C LEU A 32 3.00 1.30 -8.95
N GLY A 33 3.56 2.14 -8.08
CA GLY A 33 3.29 2.11 -6.63
C GLY A 33 1.85 2.51 -6.27
N VAL A 34 1.23 3.39 -7.07
CA VAL A 34 -0.16 3.81 -6.86
C VAL A 34 -1.13 2.67 -7.13
N ASP A 35 -0.89 1.85 -8.15
CA ASP A 35 -1.78 0.73 -8.51
C ASP A 35 -1.94 -0.27 -7.35
N TYR A 36 -0.87 -0.50 -6.57
CA TYR A 36 -0.89 -1.39 -5.40
C TYR A 36 -1.61 -0.78 -4.20
N THR A 37 -1.37 0.52 -3.95
CA THR A 37 -2.04 1.25 -2.87
C THR A 37 -3.55 1.28 -3.11
N ILE A 38 -3.98 1.51 -4.35
CA ILE A 38 -5.40 1.51 -4.74
C ILE A 38 -6.04 0.13 -4.50
N PHE A 39 -5.36 -0.96 -4.89
CA PHE A 39 -5.90 -2.31 -4.68
C PHE A 39 -6.13 -2.62 -3.20
N LEU A 40 -5.17 -2.27 -2.34
CA LEU A 40 -5.28 -2.46 -0.90
C LEU A 40 -6.41 -1.61 -0.31
N VAL A 41 -6.47 -0.33 -0.67
CA VAL A 41 -7.51 0.59 -0.16
C VAL A 41 -8.91 0.14 -0.59
N THR A 42 -9.05 -0.34 -1.82
CA THR A 42 -10.33 -0.86 -2.34
C THR A 42 -10.78 -2.06 -1.52
N ARG A 43 -9.88 -3.01 -1.24
CA ARG A 43 -10.22 -4.18 -0.42
C ARG A 43 -10.49 -3.81 1.04
N ALA A 44 -9.70 -2.91 1.62
CA ALA A 44 -9.95 -2.38 2.95
C ALA A 44 -11.33 -1.74 3.06
N ARG A 45 -11.79 -1.06 2.00
CA ARG A 45 -13.13 -0.47 1.94
C ARG A 45 -14.24 -1.51 1.93
N GLU A 46 -14.02 -2.65 1.28
CA GLU A 46 -14.97 -3.77 1.26
C GLU A 46 -15.10 -4.44 2.64
N GLU A 47 -14.01 -4.53 3.41
CA GLU A 47 -13.99 -5.22 4.71
C GLU A 47 -14.37 -4.29 5.90
N THR A 48 -14.25 -2.97 5.73
CA THR A 48 -14.51 -1.95 6.78
C THR A 48 -15.95 -1.94 7.32
N PRO A 49 -17.02 -2.10 6.51
CA PRO A 49 -18.40 -2.12 7.01
C PRO A 49 -18.66 -3.24 8.02
N ASP A 50 -18.02 -4.40 7.83
CA ASP A 50 -18.29 -5.60 8.62
C ASP A 50 -17.36 -5.74 9.84
N HIS A 51 -16.15 -5.16 9.80
CA HIS A 51 -15.09 -5.40 10.80
C HIS A 51 -14.51 -4.12 11.42
N GLY A 52 -14.96 -2.94 11.00
CA GLY A 52 -14.37 -1.67 11.41
C GLY A 52 -13.05 -1.38 10.70
N THR A 53 -12.56 -0.14 10.84
CA THR A 53 -11.43 0.37 10.03
C THR A 53 -10.12 -0.37 10.31
N THR A 54 -9.78 -0.64 11.56
CA THR A 54 -8.49 -1.25 11.93
C THR A 54 -8.43 -2.73 11.52
N ASP A 55 -9.43 -3.52 11.94
CA ASP A 55 -9.45 -4.96 11.64
C ASP A 55 -9.72 -5.23 10.16
N GLY A 56 -10.55 -4.42 9.50
CA GLY A 56 -10.80 -4.52 8.06
C GLY A 56 -9.52 -4.38 7.23
N ILE A 57 -8.57 -3.57 7.68
CA ILE A 57 -7.28 -3.36 6.99
C ILE A 57 -6.30 -4.50 7.22
N VAL A 58 -6.19 -4.98 8.45
CA VAL A 58 -5.35 -6.15 8.74
C VAL A 58 -5.82 -7.35 7.92
N ARG A 59 -7.14 -7.54 7.80
CA ARG A 59 -7.72 -8.56 6.94
C ARG A 59 -7.50 -8.31 5.45
N ALA A 60 -7.71 -7.09 4.98
CA ALA A 60 -7.47 -6.74 3.58
C ALA A 60 -6.01 -6.97 3.17
N VAL A 61 -5.06 -6.57 4.02
CA VAL A 61 -3.62 -6.81 3.83
C VAL A 61 -3.32 -8.30 3.84
N SER A 62 -3.89 -9.07 4.75
CA SER A 62 -3.68 -10.51 4.84
C SER A 62 -4.25 -11.26 3.62
N ALA A 63 -5.45 -10.89 3.17
CA ALA A 63 -6.14 -11.54 2.06
C ALA A 63 -5.52 -11.21 0.70
N THR A 64 -5.11 -9.96 0.49
CA THR A 64 -4.51 -9.51 -0.78
C THR A 64 -2.98 -9.59 -0.76
N GLY A 65 -2.39 -9.91 0.40
CA GLY A 65 -0.95 -9.98 0.68
C GLY A 65 -0.20 -10.70 -0.43
N ALA A 66 -0.53 -11.98 -0.59
CA ALA A 66 0.13 -12.89 -1.52
C ALA A 66 0.01 -12.49 -3.00
N VAL A 67 -1.16 -12.00 -3.43
CA VAL A 67 -1.41 -11.64 -4.84
C VAL A 67 -0.62 -10.40 -5.24
N ILE A 68 -0.59 -9.37 -4.39
CA ILE A 68 0.12 -8.14 -4.69
C ILE A 68 1.64 -8.37 -4.57
N SER A 69 2.09 -9.13 -3.58
CA SER A 69 3.51 -9.45 -3.43
C SER A 69 4.05 -10.28 -4.59
N SER A 70 3.27 -11.24 -5.13
CA SER A 70 3.69 -11.99 -6.31
C SER A 70 3.77 -11.11 -7.55
N ALA A 71 2.80 -10.22 -7.77
CA ALA A 71 2.85 -9.23 -8.84
C ALA A 71 4.06 -8.29 -8.72
N GLY A 72 4.33 -7.78 -7.52
CA GLY A 72 5.48 -6.92 -7.23
C GLY A 72 6.82 -7.62 -7.46
N ILE A 73 6.95 -8.90 -7.10
CA ILE A 73 8.17 -9.69 -7.35
C ILE A 73 8.40 -9.88 -8.85
N VAL A 74 7.36 -10.22 -9.62
CA VAL A 74 7.48 -10.37 -11.08
C VAL A 74 7.91 -9.05 -11.71
N LEU A 75 7.28 -7.94 -11.31
CA LEU A 75 7.62 -6.60 -11.79
C LEU A 75 9.06 -6.22 -11.44
N ALA A 76 9.48 -6.43 -10.18
CA ALA A 76 10.84 -6.18 -9.74
C ALA A 76 11.87 -7.00 -10.53
N ALA A 77 11.56 -8.25 -10.84
CA ALA A 77 12.42 -9.10 -11.67
C ALA A 77 12.58 -8.52 -13.10
N VAL A 78 11.50 -8.04 -13.72
CA VAL A 78 11.56 -7.39 -15.05
C VAL A 78 12.48 -6.16 -15.02
N PHE A 79 12.34 -5.30 -14.01
CA PHE A 79 13.21 -4.12 -13.88
C PHE A 79 14.66 -4.48 -13.51
N CYS A 80 14.90 -5.52 -12.71
CA CYS A 80 16.24 -6.04 -12.45
C CYS A 80 16.91 -6.54 -13.75
N VAL A 81 16.16 -7.19 -14.65
CA VAL A 81 16.69 -7.60 -15.96
C VAL A 81 17.06 -6.40 -16.83
N LEU A 82 16.25 -5.33 -16.83
CA LEU A 82 16.63 -4.06 -17.46
C LEU A 82 17.92 -3.48 -16.86
N GLY A 83 18.12 -3.69 -15.55
CA GLY A 83 19.33 -3.37 -14.80
C GLY A 83 20.62 -3.98 -15.38
N VAL A 84 20.53 -5.21 -15.88
CA VAL A 84 21.69 -6.01 -16.35
C VAL A 84 22.14 -5.62 -17.77
N LEU A 85 21.33 -4.86 -18.50
CA LEU A 85 21.66 -4.43 -19.87
C LEU A 85 22.90 -3.51 -19.88
N PRO A 86 23.78 -3.59 -20.89
CA PRO A 86 24.99 -2.77 -20.99
C PRO A 86 24.70 -1.33 -21.45
N LEU A 87 23.63 -0.72 -20.91
CA LEU A 87 23.19 0.63 -21.19
C LEU A 87 22.99 1.36 -19.86
N ILE A 88 23.88 2.31 -19.56
CA ILE A 88 23.95 3.05 -18.29
C ILE A 88 22.58 3.57 -17.84
N ALA A 89 21.83 4.23 -18.73
CA ALA A 89 20.53 4.82 -18.39
C ALA A 89 19.48 3.74 -18.02
N LEU A 90 19.45 2.62 -18.75
CA LEU A 90 18.54 1.51 -18.45
C LEU A 90 18.96 0.77 -17.17
N THR A 91 20.26 0.62 -16.93
CA THR A 91 20.78 0.07 -15.68
C THR A 91 20.34 0.88 -14.47
N GLN A 92 20.49 2.21 -14.56
CA GLN A 92 20.10 3.14 -13.49
C GLN A 92 18.59 3.05 -13.21
N VAL A 93 17.75 3.13 -14.23
CA VAL A 93 16.29 3.02 -14.07
C VAL A 93 15.90 1.64 -13.55
N GLY A 94 16.45 0.56 -14.10
CA GLY A 94 16.14 -0.82 -13.71
C GLY A 94 16.44 -1.10 -12.24
N ILE A 95 17.61 -0.66 -11.75
CA ILE A 95 17.99 -0.83 -10.34
C ILE A 95 17.11 0.03 -9.42
N ILE A 96 16.94 1.31 -9.74
CA ILE A 96 16.17 2.24 -8.88
C ILE A 96 14.71 1.78 -8.78
N VAL A 97 14.09 1.47 -9.93
CA VAL A 97 12.70 1.05 -9.99
C VAL A 97 12.51 -0.33 -9.37
N GLY A 98 13.38 -1.29 -9.69
CA GLY A 98 13.32 -2.63 -9.11
C GLY A 98 13.43 -2.62 -7.59
N LEU A 99 14.39 -1.87 -7.03
CA LEU A 99 14.54 -1.72 -5.59
C LEU A 99 13.34 -0.98 -4.96
N GLY A 100 12.85 0.07 -5.62
CA GLY A 100 11.72 0.83 -5.11
C GLY A 100 10.41 0.03 -5.09
N ILE A 101 10.17 -0.86 -6.06
CA ILE A 101 9.03 -1.80 -6.05
C ILE A 101 9.13 -2.76 -4.86
N LEU A 102 10.32 -3.32 -4.60
CA LEU A 102 10.52 -4.21 -3.46
C LEU A 102 10.30 -3.46 -2.14
N LEU A 103 10.84 -2.26 -2.01
CA LEU A 103 10.63 -1.41 -0.85
C LEU A 103 9.16 -1.05 -0.66
N ASP A 104 8.43 -0.70 -1.72
CA ASP A 104 6.98 -0.42 -1.61
C ASP A 104 6.20 -1.67 -1.16
N THR A 105 6.47 -2.80 -1.81
CA THR A 105 5.81 -4.09 -1.56
C THR A 105 5.99 -4.56 -0.12
N PHE A 106 7.20 -4.39 0.45
CA PHE A 106 7.52 -4.88 1.79
C PHE A 106 7.39 -3.80 2.86
N LEU A 107 7.94 -2.60 2.66
CA LEU A 107 8.00 -1.56 3.69
C LEU A 107 6.71 -0.73 3.73
N VAL A 108 6.33 -0.15 2.59
CA VAL A 108 5.19 0.78 2.54
C VAL A 108 3.91 0.00 2.85
N ARG A 109 3.72 -1.14 2.20
CA ARG A 109 2.49 -1.91 2.29
C ARG A 109 2.31 -2.64 3.63
N THR A 110 3.36 -3.24 4.19
CA THR A 110 3.20 -4.05 5.42
C THR A 110 3.30 -3.22 6.70
N VAL A 111 3.98 -2.07 6.66
CA VAL A 111 4.22 -1.24 7.84
C VAL A 111 3.52 0.10 7.73
N ILE A 112 3.81 0.88 6.69
CA ILE A 112 3.39 2.28 6.60
C ILE A 112 1.87 2.39 6.41
N ILE A 113 1.27 1.57 5.55
CA ILE A 113 -0.17 1.60 5.29
C ILE A 113 -0.98 1.19 6.53
N PRO A 114 -0.75 0.02 7.18
CA PRO A 114 -1.45 -0.32 8.41
C PRO A 114 -1.26 0.74 9.51
N ALA A 115 -0.04 1.26 9.67
CA ALA A 115 0.24 2.31 10.65
C ALA A 115 -0.55 3.60 10.37
N LEU A 116 -0.55 4.10 9.13
CA LEU A 116 -1.30 5.31 8.75
C LEU A 116 -2.79 5.16 9.00
N PHE A 117 -3.36 4.02 8.63
CA PHE A 117 -4.78 3.79 8.81
C PHE A 117 -5.18 3.61 10.27
N THR A 118 -4.34 2.95 11.09
CA THR A 118 -4.55 2.89 12.54
C THR A 118 -4.46 4.27 13.19
N LEU A 119 -3.59 5.15 12.70
CA LEU A 119 -3.39 6.50 13.23
C LEU A 119 -4.52 7.47 12.83
N ILE A 120 -4.98 7.41 11.58
CA ILE A 120 -6.05 8.28 11.05
C ILE A 120 -7.43 7.79 11.51
N GLY A 121 -7.60 6.48 11.67
CA GLY A 121 -8.84 5.85 12.11
C GLY A 121 -10.00 6.08 11.13
N PRO A 122 -11.27 6.07 11.59
CA PRO A 122 -12.45 6.08 10.74
C PRO A 122 -12.63 7.37 9.91
N LYS A 123 -11.87 8.44 10.22
CA LYS A 123 -11.88 9.68 9.43
C LYS A 123 -11.34 9.50 8.01
N ILE A 124 -10.58 8.45 7.74
CA ILE A 124 -10.05 8.15 6.39
C ILE A 124 -11.17 7.86 5.38
N TRP A 125 -12.35 7.48 5.86
CA TRP A 125 -13.48 7.08 5.02
C TRP A 125 -14.47 8.22 4.72
N TRP A 126 -14.17 9.45 5.10
CA TRP A 126 -15.03 10.59 4.80
C TRP A 126 -14.90 11.00 3.32
N PRO A 127 -15.97 11.09 2.49
CA PRO A 127 -17.42 11.02 2.74
C PRO A 127 -18.06 9.65 2.43
N ALA A 128 -17.28 8.64 2.07
CA ALA A 128 -17.74 7.36 1.53
C ALA A 128 -18.33 6.37 2.58
N LEU A 129 -18.29 6.71 3.87
CA LEU A 129 -18.77 5.87 4.99
C LEU A 129 -19.53 6.70 6.04
N ARG A 130 -20.39 7.62 5.61
CA ARG A 130 -21.46 8.17 6.46
C ARG A 130 -22.74 7.42 6.14
N ASP A 131 -22.96 6.24 6.73
CA ASP A 131 -24.36 5.82 6.95
C ASP A 131 -24.66 4.74 8.00
N ASN A 132 -23.70 4.00 8.59
CA ASN A 132 -24.10 2.87 9.48
C ASN A 132 -23.46 2.84 10.87
N TYR A 133 -22.96 3.96 11.39
CA TYR A 133 -22.46 4.03 12.79
C TYR A 133 -23.27 5.02 13.62
N GLY A 134 -24.59 4.94 13.52
CA GLY A 134 -25.52 5.90 14.14
C GLY A 134 -26.83 5.29 14.62
N SER A 135 -26.85 4.02 15.03
CA SER A 135 -28.04 3.43 15.67
C SER A 135 -27.77 2.16 16.48
N GLU A 136 -26.69 2.11 17.27
CA GLU A 136 -26.55 1.07 18.33
C GLU A 136 -26.27 1.64 19.73
N ASP A 137 -26.43 2.95 19.92
CA ASP A 137 -26.58 3.54 21.26
C ASP A 137 -28.07 3.75 21.55
N GLY A 138 -28.77 2.64 21.76
CA GLY A 138 -30.19 2.61 22.13
C GLY A 138 -30.44 1.55 23.18
N GLU A 139 -30.48 1.98 24.45
CA GLU A 139 -31.00 1.36 25.67
C GLU A 139 -31.33 -0.17 25.73
N PRO A 140 -30.98 -0.85 26.84
CA PRO A 140 -31.48 -2.19 27.14
C PRO A 140 -32.96 -2.14 27.58
N GLY A 141 -33.89 -2.16 26.62
CA GLY A 141 -35.34 -2.17 26.84
C GLY A 141 -35.96 -3.53 26.52
N GLY A 142 -36.20 -4.36 27.55
CA GLY A 142 -36.83 -5.67 27.40
C GLY A 142 -38.28 -5.63 26.94
N ARG A 143 -38.74 -6.71 26.29
CA ARG A 143 -40.17 -7.06 26.18
C ARG A 143 -40.36 -8.58 26.05
N HIS A 144 -41.15 -9.10 26.99
CA HIS A 144 -42.15 -10.15 26.82
C HIS A 144 -41.75 -11.48 26.16
N ARG A 145 -41.44 -12.47 27.02
CA ARG A 145 -42.02 -13.81 26.89
C ARG A 145 -43.07 -14.01 27.98
N ALA A 146 -44.30 -13.60 27.69
CA ALA A 146 -45.48 -14.15 28.34
C ALA A 146 -45.98 -15.30 27.46
N GLY A 147 -46.23 -16.46 28.05
CA GLY A 147 -46.90 -17.57 27.36
C GLY A 147 -46.37 -18.97 27.68
N ALA A 148 -46.33 -19.35 28.95
CA ALA A 148 -46.28 -20.76 29.35
C ALA A 148 -46.74 -20.93 30.80
N ALA A 149 -48.05 -20.87 31.03
CA ALA A 149 -48.69 -21.48 32.19
C ALA A 149 -50.10 -21.92 31.79
N HIS A 150 -50.15 -23.19 31.41
CA HIS A 150 -51.33 -23.98 31.12
C HIS A 150 -52.12 -24.18 32.41
N GLY A 151 -53.39 -23.76 32.44
CA GLY A 151 -54.40 -24.37 33.32
C GLY A 151 -55.33 -25.26 32.49
N PRO A 152 -56.38 -25.86 33.06
CA PRO A 152 -56.80 -25.89 34.46
C PRO A 152 -56.48 -27.21 35.20
#